data_AF-A0A7W1GPK2-F1
#
_entry.id   AF-A0A7W1GPK2-F1
#
_cell.length_a   1.000
_cell.length_b   1.000
_cell.length_c   1.000
_cell.angle_alpha   90.00
_cell.angle_beta   90.00
_cell.angle_gamma   90.00
#
_symmetry.space_group_name_H-M   'P 1'
#
loop_
_entity.id
_entity.type
_entity.pdbx_description
1 polymer ?
#
loop_
_entity_poly.entity_id
_entity_poly.type
_entity_poly.pdbx_seq_one_letter_code
_entity_poly.pdbx_strand_id
1 'polypeptide(L)'
;SSRKLARQTFYGMSRWQAKLEHRQGFLGRIVDIGAELFAMAAVCSRAEMLRTKAAAGQGDEGESAYELADAFCEQARVRVDELFERLWRNTDDIDRRVAARTLDGRYVFLEDGIIDQSEGTGPWIAAWTPGESERPNMARSYR
;
A
#
# COMPACT_ATOMS: atom_id res chain seq x y z
N SER A 1 4.17 -20.38 -1.33
CA SER A 1 3.21 -19.29 -1.51
C SER A 1 2.99 -18.85 -2.96
N SER A 2 4.01 -18.75 -3.83
CA SER A 2 3.84 -18.30 -5.23
C SER A 2 2.85 -19.16 -6.06
N ARG A 3 2.84 -20.49 -5.87
CA ARG A 3 1.82 -21.37 -6.47
C ARG A 3 0.40 -21.06 -5.98
N LYS A 4 0.24 -20.68 -4.70
CA LYS A 4 -1.04 -20.27 -4.11
C LYS A 4 -1.47 -18.94 -4.74
N LEU A 5 -0.56 -17.95 -4.83
CA LEU A 5 -0.80 -16.66 -5.49
C LEU A 5 -1.32 -16.86 -6.92
N ALA A 6 -0.59 -17.61 -7.74
CA ALA A 6 -0.99 -17.89 -9.12
C ALA A 6 -2.41 -18.49 -9.20
N ARG A 7 -2.71 -19.52 -8.38
CA ARG A 7 -4.05 -20.11 -8.34
C ARG A 7 -5.14 -19.11 -7.94
N GLN A 8 -4.87 -18.25 -6.96
CA GLN A 8 -5.83 -17.22 -6.54
C GLN A 8 -6.06 -16.18 -7.64
N THR A 9 -4.99 -15.74 -8.33
CA THR A 9 -5.10 -14.84 -9.48
C THR A 9 -5.94 -15.45 -10.59
N PHE A 10 -5.63 -16.68 -11.02
CA PHE A 10 -6.39 -17.38 -12.06
C PHE A 10 -7.84 -17.61 -11.64
N TYR A 11 -8.09 -17.99 -10.38
CA TYR A 11 -9.44 -18.15 -9.89
C TYR A 11 -10.23 -16.83 -9.93
N GLY A 12 -9.62 -15.70 -9.58
CA GLY A 12 -10.22 -14.37 -9.74
C GLY A 12 -10.52 -14.04 -11.21
N MET A 13 -9.58 -14.30 -12.12
CA MET A 13 -9.77 -14.12 -13.56
C MET A 13 -10.92 -14.98 -14.09
N SER A 14 -11.02 -16.24 -13.68
CA SER A 14 -12.13 -17.13 -14.08
C SER A 14 -13.48 -16.68 -13.50
N ARG A 15 -13.50 -16.17 -12.26
CA ARG A 15 -14.73 -15.74 -11.58
C ARG A 15 -15.32 -14.45 -12.13
N TRP A 16 -14.49 -13.45 -12.41
CA TRP A 16 -14.96 -12.12 -12.82
C TRP A 16 -14.68 -11.76 -14.27
N GLN A 17 -13.81 -12.52 -14.95
CA GLN A 17 -13.44 -12.30 -16.35
C GLN A 17 -13.04 -10.84 -16.59
N ALA A 18 -13.58 -10.20 -17.63
CA ALA A 18 -13.33 -8.79 -17.93
C ALA A 18 -13.66 -7.85 -16.76
N LYS A 19 -14.65 -8.20 -15.91
CA LYS A 19 -15.04 -7.38 -14.75
C LYS A 19 -14.02 -7.41 -13.61
N LEU A 20 -12.97 -8.24 -13.69
CA LEU A 20 -11.88 -8.25 -12.71
C LEU A 20 -11.23 -6.87 -12.60
N GLU A 21 -11.17 -6.09 -13.69
CA GLU A 21 -10.61 -4.74 -13.70
C GLU A 21 -11.35 -3.77 -12.76
N HIS A 22 -12.58 -4.08 -12.36
CA HIS A 22 -13.32 -3.28 -11.37
C HIS A 22 -13.14 -3.77 -9.93
N ARG A 23 -12.44 -4.90 -9.72
CA ARG A 23 -12.16 -5.48 -8.39
C ARG A 23 -10.81 -5.01 -7.85
N GLN A 24 -10.67 -3.68 -7.73
CA GLN A 24 -9.42 -3.01 -7.35
C GLN A 24 -8.89 -3.47 -5.99
N GLY A 25 -9.74 -3.67 -4.98
CA GLY A 25 -9.31 -4.21 -3.67
C GLY A 25 -8.74 -5.63 -3.74
N PHE A 26 -9.28 -6.49 -4.62
CA PHE A 26 -8.73 -7.81 -4.89
C PHE A 26 -7.39 -7.71 -5.63
N LEU A 27 -7.32 -6.89 -6.68
CA LEU A 27 -6.09 -6.69 -7.47
C LEU A 27 -4.95 -6.11 -6.62
N GLY A 28 -5.24 -5.12 -5.77
CA GLY A 28 -4.26 -4.55 -4.83
C GLY A 28 -3.66 -5.61 -3.91
N ARG A 29 -4.49 -6.45 -3.28
CA ARG A 29 -4.00 -7.54 -2.42
C ARG A 29 -3.16 -8.58 -3.19
N ILE A 30 -3.48 -8.88 -4.45
CA ILE A 30 -2.65 -9.76 -5.29
C ILE A 30 -1.27 -9.15 -5.51
N VAL A 31 -1.19 -7.84 -5.77
CA VAL A 31 0.07 -7.11 -5.91
C VAL A 31 0.85 -7.10 -4.60
N ASP A 32 0.20 -6.81 -3.48
CA ASP A 32 0.85 -6.77 -2.16
C ASP A 32 1.43 -8.14 -1.79
N ILE A 33 0.70 -9.23 -2.02
CA ILE A 33 1.24 -10.59 -1.83
C ILE A 33 2.45 -10.81 -2.73
N GLY A 34 2.37 -10.40 -3.99
CA GLY A 34 3.48 -10.48 -4.93
C GLY A 34 4.72 -9.73 -4.44
N ALA A 35 4.53 -8.53 -3.89
CA ALA A 35 5.59 -7.69 -3.34
C ALA A 35 6.26 -8.35 -2.12
N GLU A 36 5.48 -8.90 -1.18
CA GLU A 36 6.04 -9.61 -0.02
C GLU A 36 6.85 -10.84 -0.43
N LEU A 37 6.33 -11.65 -1.37
CA LEU A 37 7.05 -12.83 -1.87
C LEU A 37 8.33 -12.45 -2.63
N PHE A 38 8.30 -11.36 -3.40
CA PHE A 38 9.49 -10.84 -4.06
C PHE A 38 10.51 -10.34 -3.05
N ALA A 39 10.08 -9.58 -2.04
CA ALA A 39 10.95 -9.07 -0.99
C ALA A 39 11.64 -10.22 -0.24
N MET A 40 10.91 -11.28 0.13
CA MET A 40 11.49 -12.48 0.75
C MET A 40 12.59 -13.10 -0.12
N ALA A 41 12.33 -13.28 -1.42
CA ALA A 41 13.33 -13.83 -2.34
C ALA A 41 14.55 -12.91 -2.49
N ALA A 42 14.33 -11.59 -2.55
CA ALA A 42 15.39 -10.60 -2.68
C ALA A 42 16.29 -10.55 -1.43
N VAL A 43 15.72 -10.56 -0.22
CA VAL A 43 16.52 -10.54 1.01
C VAL A 43 17.30 -11.84 1.20
N CYS A 44 16.71 -13.00 0.89
CA CYS A 44 17.44 -14.27 0.95
C CYS A 44 18.60 -14.31 -0.06
N SER A 45 18.37 -13.86 -1.30
CA SER A 45 19.42 -13.75 -2.31
C SER A 45 20.55 -12.80 -1.88
N ARG A 46 20.18 -11.67 -1.25
CA ARG A 46 21.15 -10.71 -0.71
C ARG A 46 21.96 -11.30 0.45
N ALA A 47 21.33 -12.03 1.36
CA ALA A 47 22.00 -12.69 2.48
C ALA A 47 23.00 -13.74 2.00
N GLU A 48 22.63 -14.59 1.02
CA GLU A 48 23.53 -15.56 0.41
C GLU A 48 24.73 -14.88 -0.27
N MET A 49 24.49 -13.78 -0.98
CA MET A 49 25.57 -13.00 -1.60
C MET A 49 26.55 -12.46 -0.54
N LEU A 50 26.05 -11.92 0.58
CA LEU A 50 26.90 -11.42 1.67
C LEU A 50 27.69 -12.54 2.34
N ARG A 51 27.08 -13.70 2.56
CA ARG A 51 27.73 -14.89 3.11
C ARG A 51 28.79 -15.47 2.18
N THR A 52 28.57 -15.42 0.87
CA THR A 52 29.57 -15.82 -0.12
C THR A 52 30.77 -14.86 -0.10
N LYS A 53 30.53 -13.56 0.02
CA LYS A 53 31.59 -12.55 0.14
C LYS A 53 32.39 -12.69 1.43
N ALA A 54 31.73 -12.87 2.57
CA ALA A 54 32.38 -13.11 3.85
C ALA A 54 33.27 -14.37 3.81
N ALA A 55 32.79 -15.46 3.20
CA ALA A 55 33.58 -16.68 3.00
C ALA A 55 34.81 -16.48 2.09
N ALA A 56 34.79 -15.48 1.21
CA ALA A 56 35.93 -15.07 0.39
C ALA A 56 36.85 -14.05 1.07
N GLY A 57 36.64 -13.74 2.36
CA GLY A 57 37.39 -12.74 3.11
C GLY A 57 37.03 -11.29 2.76
N GLN A 58 35.87 -11.07 2.14
CA GLN A 58 35.40 -9.75 1.69
C GLN A 58 34.15 -9.33 2.47
N GLY A 59 34.33 -8.94 3.74
CA GLY A 59 33.23 -8.56 4.65
C GLY A 59 33.07 -9.55 5.80
N ASP A 60 32.24 -9.18 6.77
CA ASP A 60 32.05 -9.93 8.03
C ASP A 60 30.56 -10.09 8.41
N GLU A 61 29.66 -9.57 7.58
CA GLU A 61 28.23 -9.46 7.87
C GLU A 61 27.43 -10.72 7.52
N GLY A 62 28.10 -11.80 7.08
CA GLY A 62 27.47 -12.98 6.49
C GLY A 62 26.42 -13.64 7.41
N GLU A 63 26.76 -13.87 8.69
CA GLU A 63 25.86 -14.49 9.66
C GLU A 63 24.71 -13.56 10.05
N SER A 64 25.01 -12.30 10.38
CA SER A 64 23.99 -11.28 10.69
C SER A 64 23.02 -11.03 9.53
N ALA A 65 23.45 -11.22 8.27
CA ALA A 65 22.59 -11.07 7.11
C ALA A 65 21.54 -12.19 7.02
N TYR A 66 21.88 -13.43 7.41
CA TYR A 66 20.91 -14.52 7.50
C TYR A 66 19.92 -14.31 8.64
N GLU A 67 20.39 -13.84 9.80
CA GLU A 67 19.53 -13.52 10.94
C GLU A 67 18.45 -12.51 10.54
N LEU A 68 18.84 -11.41 9.89
CA LEU A 68 17.89 -10.40 9.41
C LEU A 68 16.96 -10.94 8.32
N ALA A 69 17.48 -11.73 7.38
CA ALA A 69 16.67 -12.31 6.31
C ALA A 69 15.62 -13.30 6.86
N ASP A 70 15.99 -14.11 7.86
CA ASP A 70 15.07 -15.05 8.52
C ASP A 70 13.97 -14.30 9.28
N ALA A 71 14.35 -13.32 10.10
CA ALA A 71 13.39 -12.46 10.81
C ALA A 71 12.41 -11.76 9.86
N PHE A 72 12.92 -11.21 8.74
CA PHE A 72 12.05 -10.61 7.72
C PHE A 72 11.09 -11.64 7.10
N CYS A 73 11.59 -12.83 6.78
CA CYS A 73 10.79 -13.87 6.16
C CYS A 73 9.68 -14.39 7.08
N GLU A 74 9.95 -14.54 8.38
CA GLU A 74 8.94 -14.88 9.39
C GLU A 74 7.83 -13.82 9.43
N GLN A 75 8.19 -12.54 9.50
CA GLN A 75 7.21 -11.45 9.51
C GLN A 75 6.42 -11.35 8.19
N ALA A 76 7.09 -11.54 7.05
CA ALA A 76 6.47 -11.50 5.74
C ALA A 76 5.47 -12.66 5.55
N ARG A 77 5.74 -13.85 6.11
CA ARG A 77 4.80 -14.98 6.08
C ARG A 77 3.46 -14.62 6.75
N VAL A 78 3.50 -13.96 7.90
CA VAL A 78 2.29 -13.49 8.59
C VAL A 78 1.49 -12.53 7.70
N ARG A 79 2.14 -11.50 7.15
CA ARG A 79 1.47 -10.54 6.24
C ARG A 79 0.89 -11.22 5.00
N VAL A 80 1.63 -12.15 4.40
CA VAL A 80 1.18 -12.92 3.22
C VAL A 80 -0.06 -13.74 3.54
N ASP A 81 -0.10 -14.41 4.68
CA ASP A 81 -1.26 -15.23 5.07
C ASP A 81 -2.49 -14.38 5.37
N GLU A 82 -2.33 -13.25 6.06
CA GLU A 82 -3.40 -12.27 6.26
C GLU A 82 -3.93 -11.72 4.94
N LEU A 83 -3.04 -11.35 4.01
CA LEU A 83 -3.44 -10.87 2.68
C LEU A 83 -4.21 -11.95 1.90
N PHE A 84 -3.79 -13.21 1.98
CA PHE A 84 -4.51 -14.33 1.36
C PHE A 84 -5.91 -14.52 1.95
N GLU A 85 -6.09 -14.38 3.26
CA GLU A 85 -7.42 -14.42 3.88
C GLU A 85 -8.28 -13.25 3.39
N ARG A 86 -7.69 -12.04 3.37
CA ARG A 86 -8.37 -10.80 2.96
C ARG A 86 -8.77 -10.76 1.49
N LEU A 87 -8.24 -11.64 0.63
CA LEU A 87 -8.75 -11.79 -0.75
C LEU A 87 -10.24 -12.15 -0.77
N TRP A 88 -10.70 -12.94 0.21
CA TRP A 88 -12.07 -13.48 0.23
C TRP A 88 -12.88 -13.00 1.43
N ARG A 89 -12.21 -12.67 2.54
CA ARG A 89 -12.83 -12.12 3.74
C ARG A 89 -12.50 -10.63 3.85
N ASN A 90 -13.35 -9.80 3.27
CA ASN A 90 -13.20 -8.35 3.25
C ASN A 90 -14.56 -7.63 3.21
N THR A 91 -14.52 -6.31 3.33
CA THR A 91 -15.67 -5.41 3.34
C THR A 91 -15.80 -4.61 2.04
N ASP A 92 -15.04 -4.94 0.98
CA ASP A 92 -14.87 -4.09 -0.21
C ASP A 92 -16.20 -3.60 -0.81
N ASP A 93 -17.21 -4.46 -0.87
CA ASP A 93 -18.53 -4.11 -1.42
C ASP A 93 -19.30 -3.11 -0.53
N ILE A 94 -19.17 -3.23 0.81
CA ILE A 94 -19.76 -2.29 1.77
C ILE A 94 -18.98 -0.98 1.74
N ASP A 95 -17.65 -1.03 1.74
CA ASP A 95 -16.78 0.14 1.74
C ASP A 95 -17.03 1.00 0.51
N ARG A 96 -17.14 0.38 -0.68
CA ARG A 96 -17.52 1.07 -1.92
C ARG A 96 -18.88 1.74 -1.82
N ARG A 97 -19.86 1.09 -1.20
CA ARG A 97 -21.21 1.64 -1.03
C ARG A 97 -21.22 2.80 -0.05
N VAL A 98 -20.50 2.68 1.07
CA VAL A 98 -20.39 3.74 2.07
C VAL A 98 -19.69 4.94 1.45
N ALA A 99 -18.55 4.76 0.79
CA ALA A 99 -17.84 5.84 0.09
C ALA A 99 -18.76 6.57 -0.90
N ALA A 100 -19.51 5.85 -1.73
CA ALA A 100 -20.47 6.46 -2.65
C ALA A 100 -21.55 7.28 -1.93
N ARG A 101 -22.08 6.77 -0.80
CA ARG A 101 -23.11 7.48 -0.01
C ARG A 101 -22.55 8.69 0.75
N THR A 102 -21.29 8.64 1.17
CA THR A 102 -20.59 9.80 1.74
C THR A 102 -20.49 10.91 0.71
N LEU A 103 -20.06 10.58 -0.51
CA LEU A 103 -20.00 11.56 -1.61
C LEU A 103 -21.37 12.08 -2.04
N ASP A 104 -22.43 11.28 -1.85
CA ASP A 104 -23.83 11.68 -2.04
C ASP A 104 -24.40 12.51 -0.87
N GLY A 105 -23.58 12.86 0.13
CA GLY A 105 -23.98 13.68 1.28
C GLY A 105 -24.91 12.98 2.29
N ARG A 106 -25.12 11.67 2.18
CA ARG A 106 -26.11 10.96 3.04
C ARG A 106 -25.76 10.92 4.52
N TYR A 107 -24.49 11.16 4.85
CA TYR A 107 -23.99 11.11 6.22
C TYR A 107 -23.64 12.49 6.76
N VAL A 108 -24.09 13.58 6.12
CA VAL A 108 -23.87 14.97 6.59
C VAL A 108 -24.42 15.20 7.99
N PHE A 109 -25.43 14.44 8.42
CA PHE A 109 -25.91 14.49 9.81
C PHE A 109 -24.82 14.18 10.86
N LEU A 110 -23.72 13.52 10.48
CA LEU A 110 -22.56 13.31 11.38
C LEU A 110 -21.80 14.60 11.66
N GLU A 111 -22.01 15.64 10.85
CA GLU A 111 -21.43 16.97 11.00
C GLU A 111 -22.28 17.84 11.94
N ASP A 112 -23.51 17.43 12.27
CA ASP A 112 -24.41 18.19 13.15
C ASP A 112 -23.76 18.42 14.52
N GLY A 113 -23.55 19.69 14.86
CA GLY A 113 -22.91 20.10 16.11
C GLY A 113 -21.37 20.12 16.08
N ILE A 114 -20.75 19.76 14.95
CA ILE A 114 -19.34 20.01 14.71
C ILE A 114 -19.18 21.46 14.25
N ILE A 115 -18.45 22.25 15.02
CA ILE A 115 -18.10 23.63 14.64
C ILE A 115 -17.05 23.57 13.54
N ASP A 116 -17.39 24.04 12.35
CA ASP A 116 -16.42 24.24 11.29
C ASP A 116 -15.51 25.42 11.65
N GLN A 117 -14.25 25.14 11.94
CA GLN A 117 -13.26 26.18 12.28
C GLN A 117 -12.98 27.14 11.12
N SER A 118 -13.38 26.77 9.90
CA SER A 118 -13.31 27.63 8.72
C SER A 118 -14.55 28.50 8.52
N GLU A 119 -15.64 28.23 9.24
CA GLU A 119 -16.88 28.99 9.10
C GLU A 119 -16.67 30.47 9.43
N GLY A 120 -17.06 31.36 8.51
CA GLY A 120 -16.90 32.81 8.66
C GLY A 120 -15.49 33.37 8.42
N THR A 121 -14.49 32.53 8.14
CA THR A 121 -13.11 32.99 7.89
C THR A 121 -12.76 33.15 6.40
N GLY A 122 -13.71 32.85 5.50
CA GLY A 122 -13.53 32.93 4.05
C GLY A 122 -12.85 31.66 3.47
N PRO A 123 -12.58 31.58 2.16
CA PRO A 123 -11.96 30.40 1.55
C PRO A 123 -10.51 30.22 2.04
N TRP A 124 -10.23 29.05 2.64
CA TRP A 124 -8.88 28.69 3.14
C TRP A 124 -7.90 28.33 2.02
N ILE A 125 -8.43 28.00 0.84
CA ILE A 125 -7.66 27.83 -0.38
C ILE A 125 -7.77 29.14 -1.14
N ALA A 126 -6.66 29.88 -1.21
CA ALA A 126 -6.58 31.10 -2.00
C ALA A 126 -6.97 30.79 -3.45
N ALA A 127 -7.84 31.63 -4.04
CA ALA A 127 -8.14 31.55 -5.46
C ALA A 127 -6.84 31.77 -6.24
N TRP A 128 -6.48 30.79 -7.08
CA TRP A 128 -5.36 30.94 -8.00
C TRP A 128 -5.87 31.44 -9.35
N THR A 129 -5.15 32.38 -9.93
CA THR A 129 -5.41 32.94 -11.26
C THR A 129 -4.24 32.58 -12.18
N PRO A 130 -4.49 32.09 -13.41
CA PRO A 130 -3.43 31.88 -14.38
C PRO A 130 -2.66 33.18 -14.67
N GLY A 131 -1.33 33.16 -14.54
CA GLY A 131 -0.48 34.32 -14.79
C GLY A 131 0.82 34.29 -13.97
N GLU A 132 1.69 35.27 -14.21
CA GLU A 132 2.85 35.49 -13.34
C GLU A 132 2.38 35.92 -11.95
N SER A 133 3.09 35.47 -10.91
CA SER A 133 2.77 35.85 -9.53
C SER A 133 3.02 37.34 -9.31
N GLU A 134 1.98 38.08 -8.94
CA GLU A 134 2.08 39.49 -8.55
C GLU A 134 2.68 39.68 -7.15
N ARG A 135 2.83 38.59 -6.38
CA ARG A 135 3.37 38.61 -5.02
C ARG A 135 4.80 38.08 -4.97
N PRO A 136 5.65 38.65 -4.09
CA PRO A 136 7.02 38.19 -3.90
C PRO A 136 7.05 36.72 -3.46
N ASN A 137 7.99 35.96 -4.03
CA ASN A 137 8.19 34.56 -3.69
C ASN A 137 8.62 34.42 -2.22
N MET A 138 7.81 33.72 -1.42
CA MET A 138 8.06 33.46 0.01
C MET A 138 8.69 32.09 0.28
N ALA A 139 9.07 31.34 -0.76
CA ALA A 139 9.75 30.06 -0.61
C ALA A 139 11.08 30.23 0.12
N ARG A 140 11.23 29.57 1.27
CA ARG A 140 12.49 29.50 2.01
C ARG A 140 13.21 28.21 1.65
N SER A 141 14.42 28.31 1.12
CA SER A 141 15.28 27.14 0.95
C SER A 141 15.82 26.70 2.30
N TYR A 142 15.36 25.55 2.78
CA TYR A 142 15.99 24.87 3.90
C TYR A 142 17.20 24.11 3.35
N ARG A 143 18.38 24.35 3.93
CA ARG A 143 19.62 23.60 3.68
C ARG A 143 19.83 22.57 4.77
#